data_AF-X7ZUA6-F1
#
_entry.id   AF-X7ZUA6-F1
#
_cell.length_a   1.000
_cell.length_b   1.000
_cell.length_c   1.000
_cell.angle_alpha   90.00
_cell.angle_beta   90.00
_cell.angle_gamma   90.00
#
_symmetry.space_group_name_H-M   'P 1'
#
loop_
_entity.id
_entity.type
_entity.pdbx_description
1 polymer ?
#
loop_
_entity_poly.entity_id
_entity_poly.type
_entity_poly.pdbx_seq_one_letter_code
_entity_poly.pdbx_strand_id
1 'polypeptide(L)' 'MTKIWTNSGDSHFLEPDDLWQSRLPKRLAELTPRAEKDPMGNGKPCTSTVRSLGASCRPQRW' A
#
# COMPACT_ATOMS: atom_id res chain seq x y z
N MET A 1 -0.88 -14.22 -39.59
CA MET A 1 -0.55 -12.82 -39.27
C MET A 1 0.52 -12.81 -38.19
N THR A 2 1.64 -12.13 -38.44
CA THR A 2 2.71 -11.94 -37.44
C THR A 2 2.31 -10.76 -36.54
N LYS A 3 2.31 -10.94 -35.21
CA LYS A 3 1.98 -9.87 -34.27
C LYS A 3 3.08 -8.81 -34.28
N ILE A 4 2.71 -7.54 -34.16
CA ILE A 4 3.63 -6.42 -34.03
C ILE A 4 4.02 -6.29 -32.56
N TRP A 5 5.33 -6.22 -32.28
CA TRP A 5 5.83 -5.92 -30.95
C TRP A 5 5.70 -4.42 -30.64
N THR A 6 5.22 -4.09 -29.45
CA THR A 6 5.02 -2.71 -29.01
C THR A 6 5.75 -2.46 -27.69
N ASN A 7 6.27 -1.24 -27.54
CA ASN A 7 6.82 -0.76 -26.27
C ASN A 7 5.70 -0.04 -25.51
N SER A 8 5.50 -0.36 -24.24
CA SER A 8 4.59 0.41 -23.37
C SER A 8 5.36 1.53 -22.67
N GLY A 9 4.84 2.75 -22.73
CA GLY A 9 5.39 3.91 -22.02
C GLY A 9 4.86 4.06 -20.58
N ASP A 10 3.86 3.27 -20.20
CA ASP A 10 3.26 3.31 -18.86
C ASP A 10 2.98 1.89 -18.36
N SER A 11 3.56 1.55 -17.21
CA SER A 11 3.43 0.25 -16.55
C SER A 11 3.74 0.41 -15.08
N HIS A 12 3.11 -0.39 -14.23
CA HIS A 12 3.21 -0.29 -12.78
C HIS A 12 3.76 -1.60 -12.19
N PHE A 13 4.52 -1.48 -11.12
CA PHE A 13 4.93 -2.61 -10.27
C PHE A 13 4.12 -2.56 -8.98
N LEU A 14 3.69 -3.71 -8.47
CA LEU A 14 3.17 -3.81 -7.11
C LEU A 14 4.36 -4.04 -6.18
N GLU A 15 4.60 -3.09 -5.29
CA GLU A 15 5.66 -3.19 -4.31
C GLU A 15 5.45 -4.38 -3.36
N PRO A 16 6.53 -4.92 -2.75
CA PRO A 16 6.41 -5.87 -1.66
C PRO A 16 5.54 -5.29 -0.54
N ASP A 17 4.75 -6.14 0.10
CA ASP A 17 3.80 -5.75 1.15
C ASP A 17 4.47 -5.17 2.39
N ASP A 18 5.72 -5.54 2.64
CA ASP A 18 6.53 -5.12 3.78
C ASP A 18 7.57 -4.03 3.44
N LEU A 19 7.51 -3.44 2.23
CA LEU A 19 8.55 -2.53 1.73
C LEU A 19 8.94 -1.45 2.74
N TRP A 20 7.94 -0.83 3.36
CA TRP A 20 8.14 0.26 4.31
C TRP A 20 8.57 -0.25 5.68
N GLN A 21 7.99 -1.37 6.12
CA GLN A 21 8.26 -1.96 7.43
C GLN A 21 9.66 -2.56 7.52
N SER A 22 10.17 -3.10 6.41
CA SER A 22 11.50 -3.72 6.33
C SER A 22 12.64 -2.69 6.18
N ARG A 23 12.36 -1.50 5.63
CA ARG A 23 13.40 -0.54 5.25
C ARG A 23 13.44 0.75 6.06
N LEU A 24 12.33 1.15 6.70
CA LEU A 24 12.28 2.39 7.47
C LEU A 24 12.46 2.18 8.98
N PRO A 25 12.99 3.18 9.71
CA PRO A 25 12.88 3.21 11.16
C PRO A 25 11.42 3.10 11.60
N LYS A 26 11.16 2.31 12.66
CA LYS A 26 9.82 1.95 13.14
C LYS A 26 8.83 3.12 13.17
N ARG A 27 9.24 4.26 13.72
CA ARG A 27 8.39 5.46 13.84
C ARG A 27 7.90 5.98 12.49
N LEU A 28 8.69 5.84 11.43
CA LEU A 28 8.32 6.27 10.08
C LEU A 28 7.54 5.19 9.34
N ALA A 29 7.90 3.92 9.52
CA ALA A 29 7.17 2.78 8.93
C ALA A 29 5.70 2.69 9.37
N GLU A 30 5.39 3.16 10.58
CA GLU A 30 4.01 3.21 11.10
C GLU A 30 3.17 4.36 10.49
N LEU A 31 3.80 5.28 9.76
CA LEU A 31 3.17 6.44 9.13
C LEU A 31 3.01 6.31 7.61
N THR A 32 3.44 5.18 7.03
CA THR A 32 3.31 4.89 5.60
C THR A 32 2.00 4.15 5.30
N PRO A 33 1.49 4.21 4.05
CA PRO A 33 0.33 3.44 3.63
C PRO A 33 0.51 1.94 3.90
N ARG A 34 -0.54 1.29 4.43
CA ARG A 34 -0.61 -0.16 4.57
C ARG A 34 -2.02 -0.64 4.25
N ALA A 35 -2.15 -1.90 3.83
CA ALA A 35 -3.44 -2.55 3.66
C ALA A 35 -3.71 -3.50 4.83
N GLU A 36 -4.96 -3.56 5.27
CA GLU A 36 -5.43 -4.60 6.20
C GLU A 36 -6.51 -5.42 5.49
N LYS A 37 -6.33 -6.75 5.48
CA LYS A 37 -7.32 -7.65 4.90
C LYS A 37 -8.40 -7.91 5.94
N ASP A 38 -9.63 -7.57 5.59
CA ASP A 38 -10.78 -7.93 6.41
C ASP A 38 -11.03 -9.46 6.35
N PRO A 39 -11.79 -10.03 7.30
CA PRO A 39 -12.10 -11.46 7.35
C PRO A 39 -12.73 -12.02 6.06
N MET A 40 -13.33 -11.16 5.24
CA MET A 40 -13.96 -11.52 3.96
C MET A 40 -13.00 -11.41 2.76
N GLY A 41 -11.70 -11.17 2.99
CA GLY A 41 -10.67 -11.15 1.94
C GLY A 41 -10.60 -9.88 1.10
N ASN A 42 -11.49 -8.91 1.32
CA ASN A 42 -11.43 -7.61 0.67
C ASN A 42 -10.35 -6.74 1.35
N GLY A 43 -9.31 -6.36 0.61
CA GLY A 43 -8.27 -5.46 1.10
C GLY A 43 -8.82 -4.04 1.23
N LYS A 44 -8.85 -3.48 2.45
CA LYS A 44 -9.21 -2.08 2.64
C LYS A 44 -7.94 -1.24 2.69
N PRO A 45 -7.84 -0.16 1.90
CA PRO A 45 -6.72 0.76 2.01
C PRO A 45 -6.81 1.49 3.36
N CYS A 46 -5.74 1.39 4.17
CA CYS A 46 -5.63 2.14 5.40
C CYS A 46 -4.66 3.30 5.25
N THR A 47 -5.11 4.49 5.63
CA THR A 47 -4.22 5.63 5.82
C THR A 47 -3.89 5.77 7.30
N SER A 48 -2.60 5.90 7.62
CA SER A 48 -2.14 6.33 8.95
C SER A 48 -2.40 7.83 9.10
N THR A 49 -3.50 8.21 9.73
CA THR A 49 -3.67 9.59 10.20
C THR A 49 -2.87 9.76 11.48
N VAL A 50 -1.91 10.69 11.50
CA VAL A 50 -1.18 11.07 12.72
C VAL A 50 -2.17 11.67 13.72
N ARG A 51 -2.61 10.88 14.70
CA ARG A 51 -3.17 11.39 15.96
C ARG A 51 -2.19 11.04 17.08
N SER A 52 -2.15 11.90 18.08
CA SER A 52 -1.33 11.83 19.30
C SER A 52 -1.48 10.57 20.15
N LEU A 53 -2.25 9.57 19.71
CA LEU A 53 -2.64 8.35 20.43
C LEU A 53 -2.64 7.15 19.47
N GLY A 54 -1.46 6.71 19.01
CA GLY A 54 -1.27 5.44 18.29
C GLY A 54 -1.83 5.36 16.87
N ALA A 55 -1.07 4.76 15.96
CA ALA A 55 -1.49 4.52 14.58
C ALA A 55 -2.57 3.42 14.54
N SER A 56 -3.83 3.80 14.32
CA SER A 56 -4.93 2.86 14.07
C SER A 56 -5.32 2.87 12.59
N CYS A 57 -5.42 1.68 11.98
CA CYS A 57 -5.93 1.51 10.61
C CYS A 57 -7.37 2.02 10.57
N ARG A 58 -7.65 3.03 9.74
CA ARG A 58 -9.02 3.43 9.43
C ARG A 58 -9.28 3.29 7.93
N PRO A 59 -10.48 2.84 7.53
CA PRO A 59 -10.86 2.81 6.12
C PRO A 59 -10.77 4.21 5.51
N GLN A 60 -10.19 4.34 4.32
CA GLN A 60 -10.34 5.57 3.53
C GLN A 60 -11.83 5.81 3.26
N ARG A 61 -12.38 6.91 3.81
CA ARG A 61 -13.64 7.48 3.34
C ARG A 61 -13.30 8.44 2.20
N TRP A 62 -13.81 8.14 1.01
CA TRP A 62 -13.95 9.11 -0.07
C TRP A 62 -15.27 9.85 0.11
#